data_AF-A0A0R3KFP4-F1
#
_entry.id   AF-A0A0R3KFP4-F1
#
_cell.length_a   1.000
_cell.length_b   1.000
_cell.length_c   1.000
_cell.angle_alpha   90.00
_cell.angle_beta   90.00
_cell.angle_gamma   90.00
#
_symmetry.space_group_name_H-M   'P 1'
#
loop_
_entity.id
_entity.type
_entity.pdbx_description
1 polymer ?
#
loop_
_entity_poly.entity_id
_entity_poly.type
_entity_poly.pdbx_seq_one_letter_code
_entity_poly.pdbx_strand_id
1 'polypeptide(L)'
;MPMSYRSGHHYSDHHHPHDHGRTPPRRPAPHAAKAAAPDADGYTIVHAGKQVRLGPVVFWIVIGTIVLLGMWSAATATYFAFRDDVLTRLIARQAEMQYAYEDRIAELRAKVDRTTSRQLLDQEQFDQKLDQIMRRQTALESRATALGAIPDTAGTGSLRPPARGAAVETPASGTLKPSPISDTVIFVAPPDREARLESRAPIAIKPQPNQFAKVQGVDNVLIRLQTSLDSVERRQMAALSSVEDGMESRLRRMRGVFTDLGLDMAQLEAATPRSAIGGPFVPVKLSADAGAFERQLYRINVTRAQMQRLNATLALVPYRKPVVGEVEFTSGFGVRSDPFLGRPAMHTGLDFRAATGDPVRATANGKVVSSGWMGGYGRMVEIDHGNGLSTRYGHLSEIHVRVGEAVRIGQVIGAVGSTGRSTGPHLHYETRIDGDAVDPQKFLRAGVRLSSG
;
A
#
# COMPACT_ATOMS: atom_id res chain seq x y z
N MET A 1 -8.43 -55.05 10.15
CA MET A 1 -8.83 -56.47 10.13
C MET A 1 -9.10 -56.87 8.70
N PRO A 2 -8.62 -58.04 8.22
CA PRO A 2 -8.99 -58.59 6.92
C PRO A 2 -10.21 -59.53 7.04
N MET A 3 -10.93 -59.75 5.94
CA MET A 3 -11.44 -61.09 5.59
C MET A 3 -11.94 -61.16 4.14
N SER A 4 -11.57 -62.24 3.45
CA SER A 4 -12.00 -62.58 2.09
C SER A 4 -12.67 -63.96 2.10
N TYR A 5 -13.89 -64.07 1.61
CA TYR A 5 -14.66 -65.31 1.44
C TYR A 5 -15.60 -65.17 0.22
N ARG A 6 -16.03 -66.22 -0.50
CA ARG A 6 -15.50 -67.58 -0.75
C ARG A 6 -16.27 -68.20 -1.95
N SER A 7 -15.74 -69.26 -2.53
CA SER A 7 -16.26 -70.03 -3.68
C SER A 7 -17.38 -71.06 -3.39
N GLY A 8 -18.12 -71.42 -4.46
CA GLY A 8 -18.95 -72.63 -4.67
C GLY A 8 -19.48 -72.63 -6.13
N HIS A 9 -19.56 -73.69 -6.96
CA HIS A 9 -19.84 -75.15 -6.81
C HIS A 9 -21.28 -75.44 -6.33
N HIS A 10 -22.10 -76.35 -6.92
CA HIS A 10 -21.97 -77.26 -8.09
C HIS A 10 -23.32 -77.26 -8.92
N TYR A 11 -23.96 -78.27 -9.54
CA TYR A 11 -23.87 -79.75 -9.67
C TYR A 11 -24.74 -80.25 -10.88
N SER A 12 -24.35 -81.34 -11.58
CA SER A 12 -25.12 -82.23 -12.52
C SER A 12 -25.88 -81.63 -13.74
N ASP A 13 -25.92 -82.18 -14.97
CA ASP A 13 -25.76 -83.53 -15.57
C ASP A 13 -27.02 -84.42 -15.65
N HIS A 14 -27.34 -84.92 -16.87
CA HIS A 14 -27.92 -86.24 -17.16
C HIS A 14 -27.99 -86.56 -18.68
N HIS A 15 -27.87 -87.84 -19.05
CA HIS A 15 -28.06 -88.41 -20.41
C HIS A 15 -29.33 -89.30 -20.47
N HIS A 16 -29.87 -89.59 -21.68
CA HIS A 16 -29.84 -90.94 -22.33
C HIS A 16 -30.71 -91.07 -23.62
N PRO A 17 -30.61 -92.16 -24.43
CA PRO A 17 -31.01 -92.19 -25.85
C PRO A 17 -32.04 -93.30 -26.23
N HIS A 18 -31.94 -93.82 -27.48
CA HIS A 18 -32.72 -94.87 -28.18
C HIS A 18 -34.02 -94.39 -28.90
N ASP A 19 -34.44 -94.76 -30.13
CA ASP A 19 -34.02 -95.63 -31.27
C ASP A 19 -35.05 -96.75 -31.64
N HIS A 20 -35.05 -97.17 -32.92
CA HIS A 20 -35.70 -98.33 -33.56
C HIS A 20 -37.17 -98.26 -34.08
N GLY A 21 -37.34 -97.63 -35.25
CA GLY A 21 -37.75 -98.21 -36.56
C GLY A 21 -38.93 -99.22 -36.76
N ARG A 22 -39.48 -99.22 -38.00
CA ARG A 22 -39.96 -100.43 -38.74
C ARG A 22 -40.35 -100.17 -40.21
N THR A 23 -40.15 -101.19 -41.05
CA THR A 23 -40.72 -101.41 -42.41
C THR A 23 -41.47 -102.78 -42.37
N PRO A 24 -41.82 -103.56 -43.43
CA PRO A 24 -41.52 -103.55 -44.89
C PRO A 24 -42.85 -103.26 -45.68
N PRO A 25 -43.34 -103.93 -46.77
CA PRO A 25 -42.89 -105.07 -47.60
C PRO A 25 -42.64 -104.68 -49.09
N ARG A 26 -42.96 -105.60 -50.03
CA ARG A 26 -43.04 -105.52 -51.51
C ARG A 26 -44.33 -106.34 -51.90
N ARG A 27 -44.77 -106.62 -53.14
CA ARG A 27 -44.20 -106.95 -54.48
C ARG A 27 -45.45 -107.13 -55.43
N PRO A 28 -45.40 -107.54 -56.72
CA PRO A 28 -44.28 -107.69 -57.66
C PRO A 28 -44.52 -106.97 -59.02
N ALA A 29 -43.67 -107.26 -60.00
CA ALA A 29 -43.88 -106.96 -61.42
C ALA A 29 -43.75 -108.25 -62.26
N PRO A 30 -44.21 -108.26 -63.53
CA PRO A 30 -43.63 -109.10 -64.57
C PRO A 30 -43.14 -108.30 -65.79
N HIS A 31 -42.19 -108.87 -66.54
CA HIS A 31 -41.75 -108.36 -67.85
C HIS A 31 -42.58 -109.00 -68.99
N ALA A 32 -42.75 -108.31 -70.13
CA ALA A 32 -42.06 -108.68 -71.40
C ALA A 32 -42.66 -108.03 -72.68
N ALA A 33 -41.77 -107.77 -73.64
CA ALA A 33 -41.97 -107.74 -75.10
C ALA A 33 -42.70 -106.57 -75.81
N LYS A 34 -42.27 -106.41 -77.07
CA LYS A 34 -42.58 -105.44 -78.15
C LYS A 34 -44.09 -105.42 -78.54
N ALA A 35 -44.63 -104.45 -79.29
CA ALA A 35 -44.00 -103.55 -80.27
C ALA A 35 -44.83 -102.26 -80.59
N ALA A 36 -44.24 -101.39 -81.43
CA ALA A 36 -44.83 -100.28 -82.19
C ALA A 36 -45.15 -98.96 -81.46
N ALA A 37 -45.05 -97.85 -82.21
CA ALA A 37 -45.31 -96.46 -81.80
C ALA A 37 -46.64 -95.95 -82.43
N PRO A 38 -47.16 -94.75 -82.08
CA PRO A 38 -46.59 -93.49 -82.57
C PRO A 38 -46.50 -92.34 -81.53
N ASP A 39 -45.96 -91.20 -81.96
CA ASP A 39 -45.72 -89.99 -81.14
C ASP A 39 -46.99 -89.23 -80.70
N ALA A 40 -46.93 -88.57 -79.53
CA ALA A 40 -47.86 -87.51 -79.14
C ALA A 40 -47.32 -86.62 -78.00
N ASP A 41 -46.47 -85.64 -78.29
CA ASP A 41 -46.06 -84.62 -77.31
C ASP A 41 -47.22 -83.65 -76.97
N GLY A 42 -47.43 -83.38 -75.67
CA GLY A 42 -48.28 -82.29 -75.20
C GLY A 42 -48.83 -82.44 -73.78
N TYR A 43 -48.44 -81.54 -72.89
CA TYR A 43 -49.04 -81.40 -71.56
C TYR A 43 -50.28 -80.49 -71.60
N THR A 44 -51.40 -80.94 -71.04
CA THR A 44 -52.66 -80.19 -71.01
C THR A 44 -52.99 -79.73 -69.59
N ILE A 45 -53.28 -78.44 -69.44
CA ILE A 45 -53.85 -77.86 -68.22
C ILE A 45 -55.29 -77.43 -68.55
N VAL A 46 -56.26 -77.86 -67.74
CA VAL A 46 -57.68 -77.60 -67.97
C VAL A 46 -58.19 -76.58 -66.96
N HIS A 47 -58.78 -75.48 -67.45
CA HIS A 47 -59.48 -74.52 -66.62
C HIS A 47 -60.70 -73.96 -67.37
N ALA A 48 -61.83 -73.80 -66.65
CA ALA A 48 -63.04 -73.13 -67.14
C ALA A 48 -63.52 -73.51 -68.57
N GLY A 49 -63.48 -74.80 -68.94
CA GLY A 49 -64.13 -75.33 -70.14
C GLY A 49 -63.49 -75.02 -71.50
N LYS A 50 -62.37 -74.28 -71.56
CA LYS A 50 -61.58 -74.08 -72.79
C LYS A 50 -60.21 -74.73 -72.67
N GLN A 51 -59.93 -75.74 -73.51
CA GLN A 51 -58.62 -76.38 -73.58
C GLN A 51 -57.67 -75.52 -74.43
N VAL A 52 -56.51 -75.16 -73.87
CA VAL A 52 -55.44 -74.46 -74.59
C VAL A 52 -54.21 -75.37 -74.63
N ARG A 53 -53.84 -75.86 -75.81
CA ARG A 53 -52.59 -76.62 -76.00
C ARG A 53 -51.41 -75.65 -76.05
N LEU A 54 -50.67 -75.56 -74.94
CA LEU A 54 -49.39 -74.86 -74.90
C LEU A 54 -48.30 -75.80 -75.42
N GLY A 55 -47.55 -75.38 -76.44
CA GLY A 55 -46.39 -76.13 -76.93
C GLY A 55 -45.27 -76.15 -75.88
N PRO A 56 -44.40 -77.18 -75.86
CA PRO A 56 -43.37 -77.36 -74.81
C PRO A 56 -42.42 -76.15 -74.69
N VAL A 57 -42.15 -75.45 -75.79
CA VAL A 57 -41.38 -74.19 -75.80
C VAL A 57 -42.02 -73.10 -74.94
N VAL A 58 -43.34 -72.94 -74.99
CA VAL A 58 -44.07 -71.87 -74.26
C VAL A 58 -44.06 -72.15 -72.76
N PHE A 59 -44.18 -73.41 -72.35
CA PHE A 59 -44.09 -73.84 -70.95
C PHE A 59 -42.72 -73.47 -70.34
N TRP A 60 -41.62 -73.76 -71.04
CA TRP A 60 -40.29 -73.38 -70.59
C TRP A 60 -40.02 -71.87 -70.60
N ILE A 61 -40.62 -71.11 -71.53
CA ILE A 61 -40.56 -69.63 -71.51
C ILE A 61 -41.26 -69.08 -70.26
N VAL A 62 -42.44 -69.58 -69.90
CA VAL A 62 -43.18 -69.13 -68.70
C VAL A 62 -42.40 -69.45 -67.43
N ILE A 63 -41.88 -70.67 -67.29
CA ILE A 63 -41.04 -71.05 -66.15
C ILE A 63 -39.76 -70.21 -66.09
N GLY A 64 -39.07 -70.02 -67.22
CA GLY A 64 -37.87 -69.18 -67.30
C GLY A 64 -38.16 -67.75 -66.86
N THR A 65 -39.29 -67.17 -67.29
CA THR A 65 -39.71 -65.82 -66.89
C THR A 65 -40.00 -65.72 -65.39
N ILE A 66 -40.65 -66.74 -64.80
CA ILE A 66 -40.93 -66.79 -63.35
C ILE A 66 -39.63 -66.92 -62.54
N VAL A 67 -38.70 -67.77 -62.97
CA VAL A 67 -37.39 -67.92 -62.32
C VAL A 67 -36.57 -66.64 -62.42
N LEU A 68 -36.57 -65.96 -63.58
CA LEU A 68 -35.87 -64.71 -63.79
C LEU A 68 -36.49 -63.58 -62.95
N LEU A 69 -37.82 -63.48 -62.85
CA LEU A 69 -38.51 -62.56 -61.94
C LEU A 69 -38.21 -62.87 -60.46
N GLY A 70 -38.17 -64.13 -60.06
CA GLY A 70 -37.79 -64.54 -58.71
C GLY A 70 -36.35 -64.18 -58.36
N MET A 71 -35.41 -64.42 -59.28
CA MET A 71 -34.01 -64.04 -59.15
C MET A 71 -33.82 -62.52 -59.12
N TRP A 72 -34.55 -61.78 -59.96
CA TRP A 72 -34.55 -60.31 -59.95
C TRP A 72 -35.10 -59.75 -58.63
N SER A 73 -36.22 -60.30 -58.14
CA SER A 73 -36.81 -59.96 -56.84
C SER A 73 -35.81 -60.17 -55.70
N ALA A 74 -35.18 -61.35 -55.63
CA ALA A 74 -34.16 -61.67 -54.64
C ALA A 74 -32.93 -60.72 -54.74
N ALA A 75 -32.47 -60.40 -55.95
CA ALA A 75 -31.38 -59.45 -56.16
C ALA A 75 -31.75 -58.03 -55.69
N THR A 76 -32.96 -57.55 -55.99
CA THR A 76 -33.43 -56.24 -55.51
C THR A 76 -33.61 -56.20 -54.00
N ALA A 77 -34.17 -57.23 -53.37
CA ALA A 77 -34.28 -57.31 -51.91
C ALA A 77 -32.91 -57.30 -51.22
N THR A 78 -31.93 -58.03 -51.78
CA THR A 78 -30.55 -58.04 -51.27
C THR A 78 -29.87 -56.68 -51.44
N TYR A 79 -30.10 -55.99 -52.57
CA TYR A 79 -29.59 -54.64 -52.81
C TYR A 79 -30.17 -53.61 -51.84
N PHE A 80 -31.48 -53.68 -51.54
CA PHE A 80 -32.11 -52.77 -50.58
C PHE A 80 -31.65 -53.03 -49.15
N ALA A 81 -31.53 -54.28 -48.70
CA ALA A 81 -30.96 -54.59 -47.40
C ALA A 81 -29.54 -54.02 -47.20
N PHE A 82 -28.66 -54.15 -48.22
CA PHE A 82 -27.34 -53.52 -48.21
C PHE A 82 -27.36 -51.99 -48.31
N ARG A 83 -28.39 -51.39 -48.93
CA ARG A 83 -28.61 -49.93 -48.94
C ARG A 83 -28.99 -49.40 -47.57
N ASP A 84 -29.89 -50.09 -46.86
CA ASP A 84 -30.44 -49.61 -45.58
C ASP A 84 -29.40 -49.67 -44.46
N ASP A 85 -28.53 -50.68 -44.44
CA ASP A 85 -27.35 -50.74 -43.56
C ASP A 85 -26.40 -49.55 -43.78
N VAL A 86 -26.20 -49.15 -45.05
CA VAL A 86 -25.36 -48.00 -45.41
C VAL A 86 -26.06 -46.68 -45.05
N LEU A 87 -27.36 -46.54 -45.30
CA LEU A 87 -28.14 -45.35 -44.95
C LEU A 87 -28.16 -45.13 -43.42
N THR A 88 -28.41 -46.19 -42.67
CA THR A 88 -28.45 -46.17 -41.19
C THR A 88 -27.09 -45.81 -40.61
N ARG A 89 -25.98 -46.36 -41.16
CA ARG A 89 -24.62 -45.95 -40.79
C ARG A 89 -24.31 -44.49 -41.11
N LEU A 90 -24.81 -43.95 -42.23
CA LEU A 90 -24.60 -42.54 -42.60
C LEU A 90 -25.41 -41.59 -41.70
N ILE A 91 -26.67 -41.91 -41.41
CA ILE A 91 -27.52 -41.12 -40.51
C ILE A 91 -26.97 -41.13 -39.09
N ALA A 92 -26.59 -42.29 -38.56
CA ALA A 92 -25.93 -42.40 -37.25
C ALA A 92 -24.66 -41.57 -37.18
N ARG A 93 -23.81 -41.63 -38.21
CA ARG A 93 -22.56 -40.87 -38.28
C ARG A 93 -22.77 -39.36 -38.46
N GLN A 94 -23.85 -38.92 -39.11
CA GLN A 94 -24.21 -37.50 -39.12
C GLN A 94 -24.70 -37.03 -37.74
N ALA A 95 -25.51 -37.84 -37.04
CA ALA A 95 -25.95 -37.53 -35.68
C ALA A 95 -24.77 -37.47 -34.69
N GLU A 96 -23.85 -38.44 -34.72
CA GLU A 96 -22.60 -38.42 -33.94
C GLU A 96 -21.79 -37.15 -34.20
N MET A 97 -21.62 -36.76 -35.47
CA MET A 97 -20.92 -35.52 -35.83
C MET A 97 -21.66 -34.27 -35.35
N GLN A 98 -22.99 -34.22 -35.43
CA GLN A 98 -23.78 -33.09 -34.90
C GLN A 98 -23.65 -32.96 -33.39
N TYR A 99 -23.83 -34.05 -32.62
CA TYR A 99 -23.64 -34.01 -31.17
C TYR A 99 -22.20 -33.64 -30.78
N ALA A 100 -21.19 -34.13 -31.52
CA ALA A 100 -19.79 -33.73 -31.31
C ALA A 100 -19.54 -32.24 -31.62
N TYR A 101 -20.25 -31.64 -32.58
CA TYR A 101 -20.19 -30.19 -32.81
C TYR A 101 -20.95 -29.40 -31.75
N GLU A 102 -22.13 -29.84 -31.30
CA GLU A 102 -22.91 -29.18 -30.26
C GLU A 102 -22.18 -29.16 -28.92
N ASP A 103 -21.62 -30.30 -28.49
CA ASP A 103 -20.80 -30.39 -27.28
C ASP A 103 -19.54 -29.53 -27.40
N ARG A 104 -18.89 -29.50 -28.57
CA ARG A 104 -17.73 -28.63 -28.81
C ARG A 104 -18.07 -27.14 -28.80
N ILE A 105 -19.26 -26.76 -29.26
CA ILE A 105 -19.78 -25.38 -29.17
C ILE A 105 -20.11 -25.04 -27.72
N ALA A 106 -20.68 -25.97 -26.95
CA ALA A 106 -20.92 -25.80 -25.52
C ALA A 106 -19.61 -25.65 -24.72
N GLU A 107 -18.59 -26.49 -24.98
CA GLU A 107 -17.25 -26.37 -24.38
C GLU A 107 -16.64 -25.00 -24.68
N LEU A 108 -16.65 -24.58 -25.96
CA LEU A 108 -16.09 -23.30 -26.39
C LEU A 108 -16.83 -22.11 -25.76
N ARG A 109 -18.17 -22.16 -25.68
CA ARG A 109 -18.99 -21.11 -25.05
C ARG A 109 -18.72 -21.01 -23.55
N ALA A 110 -18.79 -22.12 -22.83
CA ALA A 110 -18.47 -22.17 -21.39
C ALA A 110 -17.02 -21.71 -21.10
N LYS A 111 -16.09 -21.96 -22.01
CA LYS A 111 -14.69 -21.50 -21.93
C LYS A 111 -14.56 -20.00 -22.17
N VAL A 112 -15.29 -19.43 -23.14
CA VAL A 112 -15.40 -17.98 -23.36
C VAL A 112 -16.01 -17.30 -22.14
N ASP A 113 -17.21 -17.73 -21.70
CA ASP A 113 -17.93 -17.16 -20.55
C ASP A 113 -17.08 -17.20 -19.26
N ARG A 114 -16.31 -18.28 -19.07
CA ARG A 114 -15.34 -18.42 -17.97
C ARG A 114 -14.12 -17.50 -18.10
N THR A 115 -13.67 -17.16 -19.30
CA THR A 115 -12.61 -16.16 -19.49
C THR A 115 -13.14 -14.73 -19.31
N THR A 116 -14.32 -14.40 -19.84
CA THR A 116 -14.94 -13.08 -19.70
C THR A 116 -15.28 -12.76 -18.25
N SER A 117 -15.90 -13.71 -17.52
CA SER A 117 -16.18 -13.54 -16.08
C SER A 117 -14.91 -13.33 -15.24
N ARG A 118 -13.77 -13.91 -15.65
CA ARG A 118 -12.47 -13.66 -14.99
C ARG A 118 -11.93 -12.28 -15.30
N GLN A 119 -11.95 -11.86 -16.56
CA GLN A 119 -11.51 -10.53 -16.98
C GLN A 119 -12.30 -9.40 -16.29
N LEU A 120 -13.61 -9.58 -16.09
CA LEU A 120 -14.43 -8.63 -15.34
C LEU A 120 -14.03 -8.56 -13.86
N LEU A 121 -13.85 -9.69 -13.18
CA LEU A 121 -13.40 -9.73 -11.78
C LEU A 121 -11.97 -9.17 -11.59
N ASP A 122 -11.06 -9.46 -12.53
CA ASP A 122 -9.70 -8.92 -12.53
C ASP A 122 -9.72 -7.39 -12.73
N GLN A 123 -10.62 -6.88 -13.58
CA GLN A 123 -10.83 -5.44 -13.77
C GLN A 123 -11.43 -4.76 -12.53
N GLU A 124 -12.50 -5.30 -11.94
CA GLU A 124 -13.11 -4.75 -10.72
C GLU A 124 -12.10 -4.66 -9.57
N GLN A 125 -11.26 -5.70 -9.39
CA GLN A 125 -10.17 -5.68 -8.42
C GLN A 125 -9.08 -4.67 -8.76
N PHE A 126 -8.79 -4.43 -10.04
CA PHE A 126 -7.81 -3.45 -10.48
C PHE A 126 -8.30 -2.02 -10.21
N ASP A 127 -9.55 -1.72 -10.58
CA ASP A 127 -10.15 -0.41 -10.38
C ASP A 127 -10.26 -0.08 -8.88
N GLN A 128 -10.66 -1.05 -8.03
CA GLN A 128 -10.66 -0.90 -6.56
C GLN A 128 -9.25 -0.62 -5.98
N LYS A 129 -8.21 -1.29 -6.49
CA LYS A 129 -6.81 -1.03 -6.07
C LYS A 129 -6.34 0.36 -6.50
N LEU A 130 -6.68 0.81 -7.71
CA LEU A 130 -6.38 2.17 -8.17
C LEU A 130 -7.06 3.22 -7.29
N ASP A 131 -8.34 3.04 -6.98
CA ASP A 131 -9.11 3.95 -6.14
C ASP A 131 -8.52 4.06 -4.73
N GLN A 132 -8.11 2.93 -4.15
CA GLN A 132 -7.40 2.89 -2.86
C GLN A 132 -6.04 3.61 -2.92
N ILE A 133 -5.26 3.41 -3.98
CA ILE A 133 -3.97 4.06 -4.20
C ILE A 133 -4.14 5.58 -4.35
N MET A 134 -5.11 6.06 -5.14
CA MET A 134 -5.38 7.48 -5.36
C MET A 134 -5.83 8.18 -4.07
N ARG A 135 -6.72 7.55 -3.29
CA ARG A 135 -7.13 8.04 -1.96
C ARG A 135 -5.95 8.11 -0.99
N ARG A 136 -5.02 7.15 -1.05
CA ARG A 136 -3.81 7.15 -0.21
C ARG A 136 -2.78 8.18 -0.66
N GLN A 137 -2.63 8.42 -1.96
CA GLN A 137 -1.75 9.47 -2.49
C GLN A 137 -2.23 10.86 -2.07
N THR A 138 -3.51 11.19 -2.29
CA THR A 138 -4.08 12.48 -1.89
C THR A 138 -4.04 12.70 -0.37
N ALA A 139 -4.19 11.64 0.43
CA ALA A 139 -3.92 11.68 1.87
C ALA A 139 -2.44 11.98 2.16
N LEU A 140 -1.48 11.32 1.52
CA LEU A 140 -0.04 11.57 1.74
C LEU A 140 0.42 12.95 1.26
N GLU A 141 -0.23 13.51 0.22
CA GLU A 141 -0.01 14.88 -0.27
C GLU A 141 -0.55 15.92 0.74
N SER A 142 -1.79 15.77 1.22
CA SER A 142 -2.33 16.67 2.25
C SER A 142 -1.55 16.59 3.56
N ARG A 143 -1.07 15.40 3.94
CA ARG A 143 -0.14 15.21 5.07
C ARG A 143 1.21 15.89 4.83
N ALA A 144 1.78 15.79 3.63
CA ALA A 144 3.02 16.51 3.28
C ALA A 144 2.84 18.04 3.34
N THR A 145 1.69 18.56 2.91
CA THR A 145 1.33 19.97 3.05
C THR A 145 1.20 20.38 4.52
N ALA A 146 0.55 19.55 5.36
CA ALA A 146 0.42 19.79 6.79
C ALA A 146 1.78 19.76 7.52
N LEU A 147 2.70 18.88 7.12
CA LEU A 147 4.08 18.85 7.61
C LEU A 147 4.84 20.13 7.21
N GLY A 148 4.73 20.56 5.95
CA GLY A 148 5.36 21.79 5.46
C GLY A 148 4.80 23.08 6.08
N ALA A 149 3.60 23.02 6.67
CA ALA A 149 2.98 24.13 7.39
C ALA A 149 3.47 24.26 8.85
N ILE A 150 4.26 23.32 9.38
CA ILE A 150 4.87 23.40 10.72
C ILE A 150 6.08 24.34 10.63
N PRO A 151 6.07 25.57 11.21
CA PRO A 151 7.16 26.51 11.01
C PRO A 151 8.44 26.00 11.69
N ASP A 152 9.56 26.07 10.96
CA ASP A 152 10.84 25.38 11.18
C ASP A 152 11.13 24.83 12.58
N THR A 153 11.42 23.53 12.63
CA THR A 153 12.29 22.93 13.66
C THR A 153 13.76 23.30 13.37
N ALA A 154 14.06 24.59 13.37
CA ALA A 154 15.40 25.14 13.10
C ALA A 154 16.39 24.74 14.22
N GLY A 155 17.06 23.59 14.03
CA GLY A 155 18.03 23.07 15.00
C GLY A 155 18.66 21.72 14.66
N THR A 156 18.02 20.89 13.83
CA THR A 156 18.52 19.53 13.51
C THR A 156 18.57 19.24 12.02
N GLY A 157 19.77 18.86 11.55
CA GLY A 157 20.05 18.13 10.30
C GLY A 157 19.20 18.50 9.08
N SER A 158 19.69 19.44 8.25
CA SER A 158 19.02 19.88 7.03
C SER A 158 18.84 18.76 6.01
N LEU A 159 17.67 18.11 6.04
CA LEU A 159 17.13 17.32 4.93
C LEU A 159 16.73 18.25 3.77
N ARG A 160 17.73 18.86 3.14
CA ARG A 160 17.61 19.62 1.90
C ARG A 160 16.90 18.72 0.87
N PRO A 161 15.71 19.10 0.36
CA PRO A 161 15.09 18.37 -0.73
C PRO A 161 16.10 18.28 -1.89
N PRO A 162 16.27 17.12 -2.54
CA PRO A 162 17.22 16.98 -3.63
C PRO A 162 16.89 18.05 -4.68
N ALA A 163 17.86 18.90 -4.99
CA ALA A 163 17.63 20.06 -5.83
C ALA A 163 17.11 19.60 -7.20
N ARG A 164 16.11 20.31 -7.74
CA ARG A 164 15.56 20.06 -9.08
C ARG A 164 16.57 20.52 -10.15
N GLY A 165 17.68 19.81 -10.26
CA GLY A 165 18.72 19.99 -11.26
C GLY A 165 18.23 19.53 -12.62
N ALA A 166 17.55 20.41 -13.35
CA ALA A 166 17.15 20.16 -14.73
C ALA A 166 18.35 20.39 -15.66
N ALA A 167 18.97 19.29 -16.11
CA ALA A 167 19.95 19.29 -17.19
C ALA A 167 19.99 17.89 -17.86
N VAL A 168 18.97 17.58 -18.66
CA VAL A 168 19.01 16.52 -19.67
C VAL A 168 18.65 17.17 -21.00
N GLU A 169 19.49 16.97 -22.00
CA GLU A 169 19.47 17.74 -23.23
C GLU A 169 18.29 17.37 -24.13
N THR A 170 17.74 18.36 -24.84
CA THR A 170 16.68 18.15 -25.83
C THR A 170 17.28 17.88 -27.20
N PRO A 171 16.80 16.85 -27.92
CA PRO A 171 16.81 16.88 -29.37
C PRO A 171 15.40 16.85 -29.99
N ALA A 172 15.19 17.76 -30.94
CA ALA A 172 14.25 17.70 -32.08
C ALA A 172 12.77 17.27 -31.84
N SER A 173 11.88 18.26 -31.99
CA SER A 173 10.44 18.07 -32.19
C SER A 173 10.10 17.15 -33.37
N GLY A 174 9.26 16.13 -33.12
CA GLY A 174 8.66 15.27 -34.15
C GLY A 174 7.14 15.21 -34.02
N THR A 175 6.42 16.23 -34.53
CA THR A 175 4.96 16.35 -34.39
C THR A 175 4.19 15.45 -35.36
N LEU A 176 3.84 14.24 -34.93
CA LEU A 176 2.84 13.43 -35.63
C LEU A 176 1.43 13.96 -35.32
N LYS A 177 0.69 14.33 -36.37
CA LYS A 177 -0.71 14.77 -36.31
C LYS A 177 -1.63 13.58 -35.95
N PRO A 178 -2.80 13.82 -35.34
CA PRO A 178 -3.80 12.78 -35.17
C PRO A 178 -4.33 12.31 -36.52
N SER A 179 -4.32 10.99 -36.75
CA SER A 179 -5.05 10.36 -37.85
C SER A 179 -6.56 10.33 -37.53
N PRO A 180 -7.45 10.71 -38.46
CA PRO A 180 -8.88 10.70 -38.20
C PRO A 180 -9.43 9.27 -38.08
N ILE A 181 -10.57 9.15 -37.39
CA ILE A 181 -11.42 7.95 -37.45
C ILE A 181 -12.05 7.92 -38.85
N SER A 182 -11.79 6.84 -39.59
CA SER A 182 -12.37 6.60 -40.92
C SER A 182 -13.21 5.31 -40.87
N ASP A 183 -14.44 5.44 -40.40
CA ASP A 183 -15.45 4.38 -40.51
C ASP A 183 -15.88 4.20 -41.97
N THR A 184 -15.18 3.34 -42.70
CA THR A 184 -15.58 2.85 -44.02
C THR A 184 -15.45 1.32 -44.07
N VAL A 185 -16.43 0.61 -43.52
CA VAL A 185 -16.53 -0.85 -43.65
C VAL A 185 -16.91 -1.18 -45.09
N ILE A 186 -15.91 -1.44 -45.94
CA ILE A 186 -16.12 -1.89 -47.31
C ILE A 186 -16.57 -3.37 -47.26
N PHE A 187 -17.88 -3.58 -47.40
CA PHE A 187 -18.45 -4.91 -47.62
C PHE A 187 -18.07 -5.44 -49.00
N VAL A 188 -16.92 -6.11 -49.09
CA VAL A 188 -16.62 -6.98 -50.23
C VAL A 188 -17.39 -8.28 -50.04
N ALA A 189 -18.50 -8.43 -50.76
CA ALA A 189 -19.22 -9.70 -50.83
C ALA A 189 -18.30 -10.77 -51.43
N PRO A 190 -18.09 -11.92 -50.76
CA PRO A 190 -17.36 -13.04 -51.35
C PRO A 190 -18.10 -13.54 -52.60
N PRO A 191 -17.42 -13.83 -53.71
CA PRO A 191 -18.08 -14.41 -54.88
C PRO A 191 -18.54 -15.84 -54.57
N ASP A 192 -19.75 -16.19 -55.00
CA ASP A 192 -20.29 -17.54 -54.85
C ASP A 192 -19.35 -18.57 -55.48
N ARG A 193 -18.83 -19.46 -54.64
CA ARG A 193 -18.06 -20.64 -55.05
C ARG A 193 -18.48 -21.85 -54.22
N GLU A 194 -19.33 -22.64 -54.85
CA GLU A 194 -19.51 -24.09 -54.73
C GLU A 194 -18.75 -24.78 -53.60
N ALA A 195 -19.50 -25.48 -52.74
CA ALA A 195 -19.00 -26.17 -51.55
C ALA A 195 -18.11 -27.39 -51.88
N ARG A 196 -16.85 -27.13 -52.27
CA ARG A 196 -15.80 -28.16 -52.31
C ARG A 196 -15.34 -28.50 -50.90
N LEU A 197 -15.57 -29.75 -50.50
CA LEU A 197 -15.06 -30.35 -49.26
C LEU A 197 -13.55 -30.64 -49.33
N GLU A 198 -12.74 -29.59 -49.44
CA GLU A 198 -11.30 -29.72 -49.19
C GLU A 198 -11.03 -29.65 -47.68
N SER A 199 -10.28 -30.62 -47.17
CA SER A 199 -9.94 -30.76 -45.75
C SER A 199 -8.96 -29.66 -45.33
N ARG A 200 -9.50 -28.48 -45.03
CA ARG A 200 -8.74 -27.30 -44.57
C ARG A 200 -7.97 -27.68 -43.32
N ALA A 201 -6.65 -27.81 -43.44
CA ALA A 201 -5.77 -28.10 -42.31
C ALA A 201 -6.07 -27.11 -41.17
N PRO A 202 -6.12 -27.56 -39.90
CA PRO A 202 -6.58 -26.73 -38.81
C PRO A 202 -5.75 -25.44 -38.76
N ILE A 203 -6.42 -24.29 -38.74
CA ILE A 203 -5.76 -23.01 -38.53
C ILE A 203 -5.17 -23.07 -37.12
N ALA A 204 -3.87 -23.37 -37.06
CA ALA A 204 -3.11 -23.31 -35.83
C ALA A 204 -3.07 -21.85 -35.39
N ILE A 205 -4.04 -21.46 -34.56
CA ILE A 205 -4.05 -20.20 -33.85
C ILE A 205 -2.77 -20.21 -32.99
N LYS A 206 -1.71 -19.58 -33.52
CA LYS A 206 -0.49 -19.35 -32.75
C LYS A 206 -0.93 -18.60 -31.50
N PRO A 207 -0.76 -19.16 -30.29
CA PRO A 207 -1.18 -18.47 -29.08
C PRO A 207 -0.39 -17.16 -29.04
N GLN A 208 -1.07 -16.02 -29.11
CA GLN A 208 -0.39 -14.73 -29.00
C GLN A 208 0.30 -14.70 -27.64
N PRO A 209 1.65 -14.63 -27.58
CA PRO A 209 2.30 -14.45 -26.31
C PRO A 209 1.93 -13.06 -25.76
N ASN A 210 1.88 -12.95 -24.43
CA ASN A 210 1.95 -11.68 -23.71
C ASN A 210 0.67 -10.81 -23.63
N GLN A 211 -0.53 -11.39 -23.58
CA GLN A 211 -1.62 -10.73 -22.82
C GLN A 211 -1.43 -10.94 -21.30
N PHE A 212 -1.29 -12.20 -20.84
CA PHE A 212 -1.02 -12.52 -19.42
C PHE A 212 0.24 -11.84 -18.87
N ALA A 213 1.34 -11.83 -19.64
CA ALA A 213 2.58 -11.15 -19.23
C ALA A 213 2.42 -9.63 -19.10
N LYS A 214 1.45 -9.02 -19.80
CA LYS A 214 1.15 -7.59 -19.71
C LYS A 214 0.40 -7.27 -18.40
N VAL A 215 -0.55 -8.12 -17.99
CA VAL A 215 -1.23 -8.04 -16.70
C VAL A 215 -0.24 -8.19 -15.54
N GLN A 216 0.59 -9.24 -15.57
CA GLN A 216 1.65 -9.44 -14.57
C GLN A 216 2.65 -8.27 -14.51
N GLY A 217 2.89 -7.57 -15.61
CA GLY A 217 3.68 -6.34 -15.64
C GLY A 217 3.04 -5.20 -14.82
N VAL A 218 1.72 -5.05 -14.91
CA VAL A 218 0.94 -4.02 -14.20
C VAL A 218 0.82 -4.35 -12.70
N ASP A 219 0.57 -5.61 -12.32
CA ASP A 219 0.59 -6.02 -10.90
C ASP A 219 1.94 -5.69 -10.24
N ASN A 220 3.04 -5.97 -10.93
CA ASN A 220 4.38 -5.62 -10.46
C ASN A 220 4.65 -4.11 -10.39
N VAL A 221 3.83 -3.25 -11.02
CA VAL A 221 3.86 -1.79 -10.82
C VAL A 221 3.02 -1.41 -9.61
N LEU A 222 1.80 -1.94 -9.47
CA LEU A 222 0.93 -1.68 -8.31
C LEU A 222 1.59 -2.10 -6.98
N ILE A 223 2.22 -3.28 -6.93
CA ILE A 223 2.92 -3.78 -5.73
C ILE A 223 4.09 -2.85 -5.36
N ARG A 224 4.86 -2.39 -6.35
CA ARG A 224 5.97 -1.43 -6.12
C ARG A 224 5.45 -0.06 -5.67
N LEU A 225 4.35 0.42 -6.27
CA LEU A 225 3.71 1.67 -5.87
C LEU A 225 3.20 1.59 -4.43
N GLN A 226 2.41 0.57 -4.08
CA GLN A 226 1.95 0.31 -2.72
C GLN A 226 3.11 0.26 -1.72
N THR A 227 4.15 -0.53 -2.01
CA THR A 227 5.36 -0.64 -1.16
C THR A 227 6.07 0.71 -0.99
N SER A 228 6.07 1.56 -2.02
CA SER A 228 6.64 2.91 -1.94
C SER A 228 5.80 3.84 -1.06
N LEU A 229 4.47 3.77 -1.13
CA LEU A 229 3.55 4.53 -0.27
C LEU A 229 3.67 4.06 1.19
N ASP A 230 3.75 2.75 1.44
CA ASP A 230 4.05 2.17 2.76
C ASP A 230 5.39 2.66 3.32
N SER A 231 6.38 2.88 2.45
CA SER A 231 7.70 3.37 2.82
C SER A 231 7.70 4.88 3.11
N VAL A 232 6.89 5.67 2.40
CA VAL A 232 6.71 7.11 2.66
C VAL A 232 5.92 7.34 3.95
N GLU A 233 4.81 6.62 4.16
CA GLU A 233 3.98 6.76 5.36
C GLU A 233 4.76 6.39 6.63
N ARG A 234 5.51 5.27 6.61
CA ARG A 234 6.40 4.90 7.73
C ARG A 234 7.49 5.94 8.00
N ARG A 235 8.05 6.56 6.96
CA ARG A 235 9.03 7.66 7.12
C ARG A 235 8.40 8.93 7.69
N GLN A 236 7.19 9.30 7.27
CA GLN A 236 6.46 10.45 7.84
C GLN A 236 6.17 10.24 9.34
N MET A 237 5.65 9.07 9.73
CA MET A 237 5.37 8.78 11.14
C MET A 237 6.66 8.71 12.00
N ALA A 238 7.74 8.12 11.49
CA ALA A 238 9.02 8.08 12.21
C ALA A 238 9.64 9.48 12.39
N ALA A 239 9.52 10.35 11.37
CA ALA A 239 9.95 11.74 11.46
C ALA A 239 9.12 12.52 12.48
N LEU A 240 7.80 12.33 12.52
CA LEU A 240 6.95 12.93 13.55
C LEU A 240 7.28 12.43 14.96
N SER A 241 7.51 11.12 15.15
CA SER A 241 7.90 10.56 16.46
C SER A 241 9.18 11.19 16.97
N SER A 242 10.25 11.23 16.17
CA SER A 242 11.53 11.81 16.61
C SER A 242 11.46 13.32 16.90
N VAL A 243 10.53 14.05 16.27
CA VAL A 243 10.22 15.44 16.63
C VAL A 243 9.45 15.51 17.96
N GLU A 244 8.43 14.65 18.16
CA GLU A 244 7.66 14.54 19.41
C GLU A 244 8.57 14.17 20.60
N ASP A 245 9.37 13.12 20.47
CA ASP A 245 10.37 12.65 21.43
C ASP A 245 11.41 13.74 21.74
N GLY A 246 11.91 14.43 20.71
CA GLY A 246 12.85 15.54 20.85
C GLY A 246 12.26 16.70 21.66
N MET A 247 11.04 17.12 21.31
CA MET A 247 10.32 18.20 22.01
C MET A 247 9.94 17.81 23.45
N GLU A 248 9.49 16.59 23.69
CA GLU A 248 9.25 16.09 25.06
C GLU A 248 10.53 16.06 25.88
N SER A 249 11.64 15.56 25.32
CA SER A 249 12.93 15.52 26.04
C SER A 249 13.37 16.92 26.47
N ARG A 250 13.15 17.92 25.60
CA ARG A 250 13.45 19.32 25.85
C ARG A 250 12.51 19.92 26.90
N LEU A 251 11.20 19.62 26.85
CA LEU A 251 10.26 19.99 27.92
C LEU A 251 10.65 19.38 29.27
N ARG A 252 11.10 18.12 29.30
CA ARG A 252 11.63 17.47 30.52
C ARG A 252 12.86 18.22 31.06
N ARG A 253 13.84 18.57 30.21
CA ARG A 253 15.00 19.39 30.61
C ARG A 253 14.58 20.78 31.12
N MET A 254 13.70 21.47 30.40
CA MET A 254 13.21 22.81 30.75
C MET A 254 12.44 22.82 32.08
N ARG A 255 11.60 21.81 32.35
CA ARG A 255 10.91 21.66 33.65
C ARG A 255 11.88 21.37 34.78
N GLY A 256 12.87 20.50 34.55
CA GLY A 256 13.91 20.16 35.51
C GLY A 256 14.70 21.38 36.01
N VAL A 257 14.93 22.40 35.16
CA VAL A 257 15.58 23.66 35.57
C VAL A 257 14.81 24.39 36.68
N PHE A 258 13.47 24.43 36.64
CA PHE A 258 12.69 25.06 37.71
C PHE A 258 12.75 24.26 39.02
N THR A 259 12.70 22.92 38.92
CA THR A 259 12.81 22.01 40.07
C THR A 259 14.21 22.07 40.72
N ASP A 260 15.29 22.05 39.93
CA ASP A 260 16.68 22.20 40.38
C ASP A 260 16.92 23.53 41.12
N LEU A 261 16.17 24.59 40.76
CA LEU A 261 16.28 25.92 41.35
C LEU A 261 15.25 26.20 42.46
N GLY A 262 14.33 25.26 42.74
CA GLY A 262 13.29 25.41 43.75
C GLY A 262 12.21 26.46 43.41
N LEU A 263 12.03 26.78 42.13
CA LEU A 263 11.15 27.87 41.68
C LEU A 263 9.73 27.36 41.35
N ASP A 264 8.70 28.05 41.84
CA ASP A 264 7.31 27.74 41.50
C ASP A 264 6.97 28.18 40.06
N MET A 265 6.81 27.20 39.19
CA MET A 265 6.44 27.39 37.79
C MET A 265 5.09 28.09 37.60
N ALA A 266 4.11 27.91 38.49
CA ALA A 266 2.78 28.51 38.34
C ALA A 266 2.82 30.02 38.62
N GLN A 267 3.57 30.44 39.63
CA GLN A 267 3.77 31.85 39.95
C GLN A 267 4.61 32.54 38.86
N LEU A 268 5.65 31.86 38.36
CA LEU A 268 6.45 32.31 37.22
C LEU A 268 5.64 32.40 35.91
N GLU A 269 4.71 31.48 35.62
CA GLU A 269 3.78 31.61 34.49
C GLU A 269 2.83 32.82 34.67
N ALA A 270 2.44 33.17 35.90
CA ALA A 270 1.63 34.36 36.19
C ALA A 270 2.42 35.67 36.07
N ALA A 271 3.70 35.68 36.45
CA ALA A 271 4.62 36.80 36.28
C ALA A 271 5.08 36.98 34.82
N THR A 272 5.03 35.93 33.99
CA THR A 272 5.40 35.97 32.57
C THR A 272 4.50 36.98 31.82
N PRO A 273 5.05 38.06 31.22
CA PRO A 273 4.26 39.01 30.47
C PRO A 273 3.50 38.31 29.35
N ARG A 274 2.18 38.52 29.27
CA ARG A 274 1.33 37.99 28.21
C ARG A 274 1.71 38.64 26.88
N SER A 275 2.68 38.01 26.20
CA SER A 275 3.19 38.49 24.92
C SER A 275 2.05 38.61 23.92
N ALA A 276 1.93 39.77 23.27
CA ALA A 276 0.81 40.10 22.37
C ALA A 276 0.90 39.39 20.99
N ILE A 277 1.40 38.16 20.97
CA ILE A 277 1.67 37.35 19.78
C ILE A 277 0.59 36.27 19.69
N GLY A 278 -0.59 36.69 19.22
CA GLY A 278 -1.76 35.83 19.02
C GLY A 278 -2.64 35.64 20.27
N GLY A 279 -3.83 35.10 20.05
CA GLY A 279 -4.69 34.61 21.14
C GLY A 279 -4.13 33.32 21.77
N PRO A 280 -4.72 32.84 22.88
CA PRO A 280 -4.35 31.55 23.45
C PRO A 280 -4.54 30.45 22.41
N PHE A 281 -3.61 29.49 22.34
CA PHE A 281 -3.74 28.33 21.47
C PHE A 281 -4.99 27.52 21.86
N VAL A 282 -6.04 27.61 21.05
CA VAL A 282 -7.24 26.78 21.17
C VAL A 282 -7.02 25.52 20.33
N PRO A 283 -6.80 24.34 20.96
CA PRO A 283 -6.68 23.10 20.21
C PRO A 283 -7.97 22.78 19.47
N VAL A 284 -7.87 22.49 18.16
CA VAL A 284 -8.99 21.95 17.37
C VAL A 284 -9.35 20.58 17.96
N LYS A 285 -10.61 20.41 18.39
CA LYS A 285 -11.09 19.13 18.91
C LYS A 285 -11.01 18.07 17.81
N LEU A 286 -10.27 17.00 18.07
CA LEU A 286 -10.17 15.86 17.16
C LEU A 286 -11.46 15.03 17.19
N SER A 287 -11.96 14.65 16.02
CA SER A 287 -12.98 13.59 15.88
C SER A 287 -12.43 12.25 16.38
N ALA A 288 -13.31 11.37 16.89
CA ALA A 288 -12.90 10.04 17.34
C ALA A 288 -12.19 9.24 16.23
N ASP A 289 -12.73 9.35 15.01
CA ASP A 289 -12.27 8.65 13.80
C ASP A 289 -11.01 9.24 13.16
N ALA A 290 -10.44 10.31 13.74
CA ALA A 290 -9.18 10.89 13.27
C ALA A 290 -8.05 9.87 13.30
N GLY A 291 -7.24 9.79 12.23
CA GLY A 291 -6.19 8.80 12.09
C GLY A 291 -4.98 9.03 13.01
N ALA A 292 -4.01 8.11 12.93
CA ALA A 292 -2.81 8.15 13.77
C ALA A 292 -1.95 9.41 13.53
N PHE A 293 -1.81 9.82 12.26
CA PHE A 293 -1.06 11.02 11.87
C PHE A 293 -1.70 12.29 12.42
N GLU A 294 -3.03 12.39 12.33
CA GLU A 294 -3.81 13.55 12.75
C GLU A 294 -3.79 13.69 14.28
N ARG A 295 -3.84 12.56 15.00
CA ARG A 295 -3.59 12.50 16.46
C ARG A 295 -2.17 12.92 16.83
N GLN A 296 -1.16 12.57 16.02
CA GLN A 296 0.23 12.92 16.28
C GLN A 296 0.52 14.41 16.03
N LEU A 297 0.02 14.99 14.93
CA LEU A 297 0.09 16.44 14.68
C LEU A 297 -0.59 17.24 15.81
N TYR A 298 -1.73 16.77 16.30
CA TYR A 298 -2.41 17.40 17.43
C TYR A 298 -1.51 17.47 18.68
N ARG A 299 -0.86 16.35 19.04
CA ARG A 299 0.08 16.31 20.17
C ARG A 299 1.25 17.26 19.96
N ILE A 300 1.89 17.22 18.80
CA ILE A 300 3.04 18.09 18.48
C ILE A 300 2.66 19.57 18.59
N ASN A 301 1.46 19.96 18.15
CA ASN A 301 0.97 21.34 18.31
C ASN A 301 0.71 21.73 19.78
N VAL A 302 0.14 20.84 20.59
CA VAL A 302 -0.02 21.05 22.05
C VAL A 302 1.35 21.17 22.74
N THR A 303 2.28 20.26 22.43
CA THR A 303 3.66 20.25 22.94
C THR A 303 4.43 21.51 22.51
N ARG A 304 4.20 22.01 21.27
CA ARG A 304 4.74 23.28 20.77
C ARG A 304 4.24 24.47 21.60
N ALA A 305 2.93 24.54 21.87
CA ALA A 305 2.34 25.61 22.68
C ALA A 305 2.87 25.59 24.13
N GLN A 306 2.99 24.41 24.75
CA GLN A 306 3.63 24.25 26.07
C GLN A 306 5.09 24.72 26.05
N MET A 307 5.86 24.31 25.03
CA MET A 307 7.27 24.71 24.88
C MET A 307 7.42 26.21 24.64
N GLN A 308 6.52 26.86 23.88
CA GLN A 308 6.54 28.31 23.69
C GLN A 308 6.31 29.06 25.00
N ARG A 309 5.33 28.65 25.81
CA ARG A 309 5.11 29.24 27.14
C ARG A 309 6.34 29.03 28.04
N LEU A 310 6.85 27.81 28.11
CA LEU A 310 7.98 27.47 28.98
C LEU A 310 9.28 28.19 28.57
N ASN A 311 9.48 28.49 27.27
CA ASN A 311 10.58 29.35 26.82
C ASN A 311 10.39 30.81 27.28
N ALA A 312 9.17 31.35 27.22
CA ALA A 312 8.88 32.71 27.70
C ALA A 312 9.08 32.82 29.22
N THR A 313 8.68 31.81 29.97
CA THR A 313 8.86 31.73 31.43
C THR A 313 10.33 31.54 31.83
N LEU A 314 11.07 30.66 31.14
CA LEU A 314 12.53 30.53 31.35
C LEU A 314 13.28 31.81 31.00
N ALA A 315 12.76 32.67 30.12
CA ALA A 315 13.40 33.94 29.82
C ALA A 315 13.38 34.94 30.99
N LEU A 316 12.61 34.70 32.05
CA LEU A 316 12.69 35.43 33.33
C LEU A 316 13.74 34.84 34.30
N VAL A 317 14.20 33.61 34.08
CA VAL A 317 15.15 32.94 34.98
C VAL A 317 16.59 33.33 34.61
N PRO A 318 17.43 33.82 35.54
CA PRO A 318 18.76 34.36 35.24
C PRO A 318 19.82 33.27 35.02
N TYR A 319 19.61 32.39 34.05
CA TYR A 319 20.42 31.18 33.81
C TYR A 319 21.68 31.41 32.97
N ARG A 320 21.90 32.61 32.41
CA ARG A 320 23.05 32.92 31.53
C ARG A 320 24.17 33.65 32.28
N LYS A 321 25.41 33.52 31.80
CA LYS A 321 26.52 34.38 32.26
C LYS A 321 26.24 35.85 31.91
N PRO A 322 26.55 36.81 32.80
CA PRO A 322 26.40 38.24 32.53
C PRO A 322 27.53 38.83 31.65
N VAL A 323 28.70 38.18 31.61
CA VAL A 323 29.87 38.57 30.80
C VAL A 323 30.49 37.36 30.11
N VAL A 324 31.33 37.61 29.10
CA VAL A 324 32.05 36.56 28.33
C VAL A 324 33.21 35.94 29.13
N GLY A 325 33.66 36.61 30.20
CA GLY A 325 34.78 36.19 31.04
C GLY A 325 34.61 34.86 31.77
N GLU A 326 35.70 34.44 32.41
CA GLU A 326 35.73 33.29 33.30
C GLU A 326 35.09 33.63 34.65
N VAL A 327 34.57 32.60 35.33
CA VAL A 327 34.11 32.72 36.71
C VAL A 327 35.35 32.68 37.59
N GLU A 328 35.54 33.68 38.45
CA GLU A 328 36.68 33.67 39.37
C GLU A 328 36.37 32.78 40.57
N PHE A 329 36.77 31.50 40.48
CA PHE A 329 36.45 30.47 41.48
C PHE A 329 37.02 30.76 42.89
N THR A 330 38.05 31.59 43.01
CA THR A 330 38.57 32.11 44.29
C THR A 330 37.59 33.07 45.00
N SER A 331 36.61 33.59 44.26
CA SER A 331 35.75 34.71 44.65
C SER A 331 34.25 34.33 44.55
N GLY A 332 33.93 33.13 45.05
CA GLY A 332 32.57 32.56 45.09
C GLY A 332 31.62 33.22 46.11
N PHE A 333 30.35 32.77 46.09
CA PHE A 333 29.30 33.10 47.05
C PHE A 333 29.55 32.42 48.41
N GLY A 334 29.19 33.08 49.51
CA GLY A 334 29.31 32.54 50.87
C GLY A 334 30.32 33.29 51.75
N VAL A 335 30.59 32.75 52.95
CA VAL A 335 31.52 33.39 53.90
C VAL A 335 32.97 33.19 53.45
N ARG A 336 33.69 34.29 53.23
CA ARG A 336 35.11 34.31 52.87
C ARG A 336 35.88 35.33 53.71
N SER A 337 37.21 35.33 53.66
CA SER A 337 38.00 36.42 54.27
C SER A 337 37.83 37.69 53.43
N ASP A 338 37.46 38.80 54.07
CA ASP A 338 37.28 40.09 53.41
C ASP A 338 38.64 40.64 52.92
N PRO A 339 38.79 41.01 51.64
CA PRO A 339 40.07 41.40 51.07
C PRO A 339 40.58 42.78 51.54
N PHE A 340 39.80 43.54 52.31
CA PHE A 340 40.20 44.84 52.86
C PHE A 340 40.40 44.83 54.39
N LEU A 341 39.70 43.95 55.12
CA LEU A 341 39.74 43.85 56.58
C LEU A 341 40.41 42.56 57.10
N GLY A 342 40.61 41.54 56.27
CA GLY A 342 41.19 40.25 56.67
C GLY A 342 40.33 39.45 57.65
N ARG A 343 39.02 39.70 57.70
CA ARG A 343 38.06 39.09 58.64
C ARG A 343 36.96 38.34 57.87
N PRO A 344 36.34 37.29 58.44
CA PRO A 344 35.21 36.62 57.80
C PRO A 344 34.06 37.58 57.48
N ALA A 345 33.61 37.60 56.23
CA ALA A 345 32.49 38.37 55.73
C ALA A 345 31.68 37.55 54.73
N MET A 346 30.37 37.82 54.63
CA MET A 346 29.49 37.17 53.67
C MET A 346 29.65 37.82 52.29
N HIS A 347 30.00 37.03 51.28
CA HIS A 347 29.92 37.43 49.88
C HIS A 347 28.56 37.05 49.29
N THR A 348 27.79 38.06 48.89
CA THR A 348 26.39 37.93 48.46
C THR A 348 26.21 37.68 46.96
N GLY A 349 27.30 37.54 46.20
CA GLY A 349 27.27 37.32 44.76
C GLY A 349 28.36 36.37 44.26
N LEU A 350 28.75 36.56 43.00
CA LEU A 350 29.81 35.84 42.32
C LEU A 350 30.61 36.84 41.47
N ASP A 351 31.93 36.81 41.59
CA ASP A 351 32.80 37.75 40.91
C ASP A 351 33.30 37.17 39.57
N PHE A 352 33.20 37.95 38.50
CA PHE A 352 33.61 37.59 37.14
C PHE A 352 34.78 38.46 36.69
N ARG A 353 35.92 37.83 36.40
CA ARG A 353 37.12 38.55 35.93
C ARG A 353 36.96 38.95 34.47
N ALA A 354 37.07 40.24 34.20
CA ALA A 354 36.84 40.85 32.89
C ALA A 354 37.57 42.20 32.80
N ALA A 355 37.86 42.69 31.60
CA ALA A 355 38.55 43.95 31.40
C ALA A 355 37.61 45.16 31.61
N THR A 356 38.16 46.29 32.08
CA THR A 356 37.41 47.55 32.11
C THR A 356 36.92 47.89 30.71
N GLY A 357 35.60 48.06 30.54
CA GLY A 357 34.96 48.27 29.25
C GLY A 357 34.24 47.03 28.67
N ASP A 358 34.47 45.82 29.21
CA ASP A 358 33.80 44.61 28.71
C ASP A 358 32.26 44.71 28.86
N PRO A 359 31.46 44.27 27.86
CA PRO A 359 30.02 44.50 27.85
C PRO A 359 29.29 43.58 28.85
N VAL A 360 28.68 44.19 29.87
CA VAL A 360 27.83 43.51 30.86
C VAL A 360 26.41 43.36 30.31
N ARG A 361 25.84 42.16 30.44
CA ARG A 361 24.55 41.79 29.83
C ARG A 361 23.54 41.30 30.87
N ALA A 362 22.28 41.66 30.66
CA ALA A 362 21.16 41.13 31.45
C ALA A 362 21.04 39.60 31.30
N THR A 363 21.02 38.87 32.41
CA THR A 363 21.00 37.39 32.41
C THR A 363 19.60 36.81 32.19
N ALA A 364 18.55 37.64 32.32
CA ALA A 364 17.16 37.37 32.01
C ALA A 364 16.43 38.64 31.50
N ASN A 365 15.24 38.46 30.93
CA ASN A 365 14.29 39.55 30.64
C ASN A 365 13.81 40.17 31.96
N GLY A 366 13.58 41.47 32.00
CA GLY A 366 13.08 42.14 33.21
C GLY A 366 12.88 43.63 33.05
N LYS A 367 12.80 44.33 34.18
CA LYS A 367 12.69 45.78 34.28
C LYS A 367 13.76 46.32 35.21
N VAL A 368 14.44 47.39 34.82
CA VAL A 368 15.45 48.04 35.66
C VAL A 368 14.76 48.75 36.84
N VAL A 369 15.10 48.35 38.06
CA VAL A 369 14.56 48.94 39.30
C VAL A 369 15.58 49.81 40.03
N SER A 370 16.88 49.59 39.83
CA SER A 370 17.94 50.53 40.24
C SER A 370 19.00 50.68 39.15
N SER A 371 19.57 51.87 39.04
CA SER A 371 20.60 52.22 38.06
C SER A 371 21.28 53.51 38.52
N GLY A 372 22.43 53.42 39.18
CA GLY A 372 23.09 54.58 39.77
C GLY A 372 24.31 54.21 40.63
N TRP A 373 24.66 55.09 41.57
CA TRP A 373 25.75 54.85 42.53
C TRP A 373 25.18 54.27 43.83
N MET A 374 25.63 53.08 44.22
CA MET A 374 25.05 52.28 45.31
C MET A 374 26.12 51.91 46.36
N GLY A 375 26.80 52.92 46.89
CA GLY A 375 27.76 52.77 47.99
C GLY A 375 28.91 51.80 47.66
N GLY A 376 29.00 50.70 48.41
CA GLY A 376 30.04 49.67 48.22
C GLY A 376 30.05 49.05 46.83
N TYR A 377 28.88 48.91 46.19
CA TYR A 377 28.77 48.36 44.82
C TYR A 377 29.26 49.33 43.73
N GLY A 378 29.62 50.58 44.06
CA GLY A 378 30.01 51.58 43.06
C GLY A 378 28.85 51.92 42.12
N ARG A 379 29.10 51.98 40.81
CA ARG A 379 28.03 52.01 39.80
C ARG A 379 27.38 50.64 39.73
N MET A 380 26.06 50.60 39.92
CA MET A 380 25.28 49.36 39.94
C MET A 380 23.99 49.49 39.14
N VAL A 381 23.59 48.39 38.50
CA VAL A 381 22.24 48.16 37.95
C VAL A 381 21.58 47.02 38.74
N GLU A 382 20.28 47.15 39.02
CA GLU A 382 19.43 46.06 39.52
C GLU A 382 18.23 45.87 38.59
N ILE A 383 17.98 44.63 38.18
CA ILE A 383 16.89 44.24 37.29
C ILE A 383 15.94 43.33 38.07
N ASP A 384 14.66 43.70 38.12
CA ASP A 384 13.56 42.84 38.54
C ASP A 384 13.10 41.97 37.36
N HIS A 385 13.04 40.66 37.57
CA HIS A 385 12.59 39.68 36.58
C HIS A 385 11.15 39.20 36.83
N GLY A 386 10.49 39.73 37.87
CA GLY A 386 9.22 39.23 38.38
C GLY A 386 9.40 38.00 39.29
N ASN A 387 8.33 37.63 39.98
CA ASN A 387 8.30 36.48 40.88
C ASN A 387 9.40 36.47 41.96
N GLY A 388 9.70 37.63 42.55
CA GLY A 388 10.74 37.78 43.56
C GLY A 388 12.19 37.68 43.04
N LEU A 389 12.40 37.29 41.77
CA LEU A 389 13.73 37.16 41.19
C LEU A 389 14.28 38.54 40.78
N SER A 390 15.41 38.94 41.34
CA SER A 390 16.18 40.09 40.85
C SER A 390 17.65 39.73 40.62
N THR A 391 18.34 40.51 39.80
CA THR A 391 19.80 40.40 39.61
C THR A 391 20.49 41.75 39.75
N ARG A 392 21.68 41.75 40.35
CA ARG A 392 22.53 42.95 40.50
C ARG A 392 23.84 42.82 39.74
N TYR A 393 24.31 43.96 39.24
CA TYR A 393 25.52 44.10 38.43
C TYR A 393 26.31 45.28 39.00
N GLY A 394 27.33 45.00 39.81
CA GLY A 394 28.13 46.00 40.54
C GLY A 394 29.48 46.33 39.88
N HIS A 395 30.17 47.30 40.47
CA HIS A 395 31.51 47.80 40.11
C HIS A 395 31.66 48.34 38.68
N LEU A 396 30.54 48.61 38.00
CA LEU A 396 30.50 49.00 36.59
C LEU A 396 31.35 50.25 36.30
N SER A 397 31.97 50.32 35.12
CA SER A 397 32.56 51.56 34.60
C SER A 397 31.49 52.47 34.04
N GLU A 398 30.57 51.90 33.25
CA GLU A 398 29.47 52.58 32.58
C GLU A 398 28.13 51.85 32.74
N ILE A 399 27.03 52.60 32.64
CA ILE A 399 25.65 52.11 32.68
C ILE A 399 24.95 52.65 31.44
N HIS A 400 24.29 51.78 30.67
CA HIS A 400 23.64 52.11 29.40
C HIS A 400 22.11 52.16 29.49
N VAL A 401 21.53 51.64 30.58
CA VAL A 401 20.08 51.56 30.81
C VAL A 401 19.60 52.54 31.88
N ARG A 402 18.28 52.73 32.02
CA ARG A 402 17.67 53.65 33.01
C ARG A 402 16.62 52.96 33.87
N VAL A 403 16.39 53.46 35.09
CA VAL A 403 15.30 52.98 35.95
C VAL A 403 13.96 53.10 35.21
N GLY A 404 13.18 52.02 35.25
CA GLY A 404 11.91 51.89 34.53
C GLY A 404 12.02 51.19 33.16
N GLU A 405 13.22 51.06 32.59
CA GLU A 405 13.44 50.45 31.27
C GLU A 405 13.18 48.94 31.28
N ALA A 406 12.52 48.43 30.24
CA ALA A 406 12.32 46.99 30.03
C ALA A 406 13.48 46.42 29.21
N VAL A 407 14.20 45.46 29.80
CA VAL A 407 15.43 44.88 29.27
C VAL A 407 15.25 43.43 28.85
N ARG A 408 15.95 43.01 27.79
CA ARG A 408 15.89 41.64 27.24
C ARG A 408 17.11 40.81 27.64
N ILE A 409 16.93 39.50 27.77
CA ILE A 409 18.01 38.54 28.02
C ILE A 409 19.13 38.67 26.97
N GLY A 410 20.35 38.98 27.42
CA GLY A 410 21.52 39.23 26.58
C GLY A 410 21.71 40.68 26.10
N GLN A 411 20.78 41.60 26.38
CA GLN A 411 20.94 43.05 26.15
C GLN A 411 22.12 43.58 26.97
N VAL A 412 22.95 44.45 26.37
CA VAL A 412 24.04 45.12 27.10
C VAL A 412 23.43 46.20 27.99
N ILE A 413 23.73 46.17 29.28
CA ILE A 413 23.19 47.09 30.29
C ILE A 413 24.23 48.07 30.86
N GLY A 414 25.51 47.82 30.60
CA GLY A 414 26.63 48.63 31.06
C GLY A 414 27.96 47.99 30.66
N ALA A 415 29.05 48.45 31.27
CA ALA A 415 30.39 47.95 31.05
C ALA A 415 31.11 47.63 32.37
N VAL A 416 31.97 46.60 32.35
CA VAL A 416 32.79 46.18 33.50
C VAL A 416 33.73 47.30 33.94
N GLY A 417 34.00 47.40 35.24
CA GLY A 417 34.91 48.39 35.79
C GLY A 417 35.47 47.97 37.14
N SER A 418 35.79 48.96 37.97
CA SER A 418 36.31 48.77 39.33
C SER A 418 35.81 49.88 40.27
N THR A 419 34.56 50.32 40.12
CA THR A 419 34.00 51.43 40.91
C THR A 419 33.52 50.98 42.29
N GLY A 420 33.55 51.87 43.29
CA GLY A 420 33.18 51.51 44.67
C GLY A 420 34.26 50.70 45.38
N ARG A 421 33.84 49.68 46.16
CA ARG A 421 34.72 48.83 46.97
C ARG A 421 35.25 47.64 46.14
N SER A 422 36.19 47.92 45.24
CA SER A 422 36.82 46.92 44.37
C SER A 422 38.35 46.91 44.52
N THR A 423 38.98 45.75 44.33
CA THR A 423 40.44 45.57 44.27
C THR A 423 41.00 45.63 42.84
N GLY A 424 40.16 45.58 41.81
CA GLY A 424 40.55 45.62 40.40
C GLY A 424 39.40 45.33 39.43
N PRO A 425 39.63 45.36 38.10
CA PRO A 425 38.57 45.16 37.11
C PRO A 425 37.85 43.80 37.21
N HIS A 426 36.57 43.83 37.58
CA HIS A 426 35.69 42.67 37.62
C HIS A 426 34.22 43.12 37.62
N LEU A 427 33.31 42.17 37.34
CA LEU A 427 31.87 42.33 37.60
C LEU A 427 31.52 41.54 38.86
N HIS A 428 31.01 42.22 39.88
CA HIS A 428 30.29 41.57 40.97
C HIS A 428 28.84 41.33 40.55
N TYR A 429 28.37 40.09 40.59
CA TYR A 429 27.04 39.70 40.12
C TYR A 429 26.25 38.94 41.21
N GLU A 430 25.05 39.41 41.54
CA GLU A 430 24.13 38.73 42.45
C GLU A 430 22.90 38.18 41.71
N THR A 431 22.40 37.02 42.16
CA THR A 431 21.01 36.61 41.98
C THR A 431 20.30 36.71 43.33
N ARG A 432 19.06 37.18 43.35
CA ARG A 432 18.25 37.33 44.57
C ARG A 432 16.86 36.70 44.40
N ILE A 433 16.28 36.21 45.49
CA ILE A 433 14.89 35.73 45.59
C ILE A 433 14.23 36.47 46.75
N ASP A 434 13.08 37.10 46.51
CA ASP A 434 12.29 37.88 47.49
C ASP A 434 13.09 38.93 48.25
N GLY A 435 14.16 39.43 47.63
CA GLY A 435 15.10 40.39 48.19
C GLY A 435 16.34 39.79 48.86
N ASP A 436 16.38 38.48 49.13
CA ASP A 436 17.53 37.79 49.74
C ASP A 436 18.54 37.27 48.70
N ALA A 437 19.83 37.30 49.06
CA ALA A 437 20.93 36.90 48.18
C ALA A 437 21.04 35.36 48.10
N VAL A 438 21.10 34.81 46.89
CA VAL A 438 21.22 33.36 46.65
C VAL A 438 22.39 33.04 45.71
N ASP A 439 23.03 31.89 45.93
CA ASP A 439 24.17 31.40 45.15
C ASP A 439 23.91 31.46 43.62
N PRO A 440 24.55 32.38 42.88
CA PRO A 440 24.34 32.51 41.44
C PRO A 440 24.84 31.29 40.66
N GLN A 441 25.74 30.48 41.22
CA GLN A 441 26.32 29.33 40.54
C GLN A 441 25.27 28.24 40.26
N LYS A 442 24.19 28.15 41.05
CA LYS A 442 23.06 27.24 40.80
C LYS A 442 22.37 27.55 39.47
N PHE A 443 22.02 28.82 39.26
CA PHE A 443 21.35 29.32 38.05
C PHE A 443 22.22 29.10 36.80
N LEU A 444 23.52 29.42 36.91
CA LEU A 444 24.47 29.24 35.83
C LEU A 444 24.69 27.76 35.45
N ARG A 445 24.77 26.87 36.45
CA ARG A 445 24.85 25.41 36.22
C ARG A 445 23.59 24.87 35.54
N ALA A 446 22.40 25.33 35.95
CA ALA A 446 21.13 24.97 35.31
C ALA A 446 21.07 25.46 33.84
N GLY A 447 21.57 26.66 33.56
CA GLY A 447 21.70 27.18 32.20
C GLY A 447 22.64 26.37 31.29
N VAL A 448 23.78 25.91 31.83
CA VAL A 448 24.68 24.99 31.10
C VAL A 448 23.97 23.69 30.77
N ARG A 449 23.32 23.03 31.75
CA ARG A 449 22.52 21.80 31.55
C ARG A 449 21.42 21.96 30.49
N LEU A 450 20.79 23.13 30.42
CA LEU A 450 19.75 23.45 29.43
C LEU A 450 20.31 23.65 28.02
N SER A 451 21.58 24.06 27.89
CA SER A 451 22.26 24.29 26.62
C SER A 451 22.96 23.06 26.03
N SER A 452 23.28 22.06 26.87
CA SER A 452 24.11 20.91 26.50
C SER A 452 23.36 19.71 25.91
N GLY A 453 22.15 19.92 25.36
CA GLY A 453 21.33 18.88 24.71
C GLY A 453 19.94 19.34 24.33
#